data_AF-A0A0C1V1P5-F1
#
_entry.id   AF-A0A0C1V1P5-F1
#
_cell.length_a   1.000
_cell.length_b   1.000
_cell.length_c   1.000
_cell.angle_alpha   90.00
_cell.angle_beta   90.00
_cell.angle_gamma   90.00
#
_symmetry.space_group_name_H-M   'P 1'
#
loop_
_entity.id
_entity.type
_entity.pdbx_description
1 polymer ?
#
loop_
_entity_poly.entity_id
_entity_poly.type
_entity_poly.pdbx_seq_one_letter_code
_entity_poly.pdbx_strand_id
1 'polypeptide(L)'
;MSLLRASSEALSSEVDIDDLEAGAQVENGDLLVRYAESAVLGHSDLTALREEVEDRLGRKALIEAAATVSAFEGLNRIADVTGIQLDDGLADESADFRTALGLDAYSGASSTKSQGRPGRAQNVMGIFR
;
A
#
# COMPACT_ATOMS: atom_id res chain seq x y z
N MET A 1 11.87 -7.93 0.17
CA MET A 1 11.90 -7.69 1.63
C MET A 1 10.81 -6.66 1.92
N SER A 2 9.58 -7.10 2.23
CA SER A 2 8.39 -6.24 2.28
C SER A 2 8.53 -5.15 3.35
N LEU A 3 8.04 -3.93 3.06
CA LEU A 3 8.01 -2.76 3.95
C LEU A 3 7.36 -3.06 5.31
N LEU A 4 6.47 -4.06 5.36
CA LEU A 4 5.82 -4.51 6.59
C LEU A 4 6.81 -5.15 7.58
N ARG A 5 7.88 -5.80 7.10
CA ARG A 5 8.84 -6.53 7.94
C ARG A 5 9.59 -5.63 8.93
N ALA A 6 10.00 -4.42 8.52
CA ALA A 6 10.72 -3.51 9.42
C ALA A 6 9.84 -2.99 10.55
N SER A 7 8.55 -2.75 10.26
CA SER A 7 7.56 -2.36 11.27
C SER A 7 7.21 -3.54 12.19
N SER A 8 7.01 -4.73 11.63
CA SER A 8 6.84 -5.99 12.36
C SER A 8 7.99 -6.30 13.33
N GLU A 9 9.24 -6.10 12.90
CA GLU A 9 10.42 -6.29 13.76
C GLU A 9 10.45 -5.27 14.91
N ALA A 10 10.10 -4.01 14.66
CA ALA A 10 10.03 -2.98 15.70
C ALA A 10 8.92 -3.25 16.73
N LEU A 11 7.78 -3.79 16.27
CA LEU A 11 6.62 -4.12 17.10
C LEU A 11 6.69 -5.52 17.70
N SER A 12 7.71 -6.32 17.35
CA SER A 12 7.78 -7.75 17.66
C SER A 12 6.48 -8.50 17.31
N SER A 13 5.85 -8.10 16.20
CA SER A 13 4.56 -8.61 15.76
C SER A 13 4.67 -9.22 14.38
N GLU A 14 4.22 -10.45 14.22
CA GLU A 14 4.05 -11.06 12.91
C GLU A 14 2.80 -10.45 12.24
N VAL A 15 2.94 -9.99 11.00
CA VAL A 15 1.81 -9.47 10.22
C VAL A 15 1.29 -10.60 9.36
N ASP A 16 0.04 -10.98 9.61
CA ASP A 16 -0.68 -11.95 8.79
C ASP A 16 -1.36 -11.22 7.63
N ILE A 17 -0.85 -11.42 6.42
CA ILE A 17 -1.40 -10.79 5.21
C ILE A 17 -2.76 -11.39 4.87
N ASP A 18 -2.96 -12.68 5.13
CA ASP A 18 -4.21 -13.37 4.82
C ASP A 18 -5.33 -12.82 5.73
N ASP A 19 -5.04 -12.53 7.01
CA ASP A 19 -5.98 -11.89 7.92
C ASP A 19 -6.34 -10.47 7.46
N LEU A 20 -5.38 -9.70 6.95
CA LEU A 20 -5.64 -8.36 6.40
C LEU A 20 -6.51 -8.41 5.15
N GLU A 21 -6.22 -9.30 4.21
CA GLU A 21 -7.02 -9.52 2.99
C GLU A 21 -8.43 -10.03 3.34
N ALA A 22 -8.57 -10.76 4.45
CA ALA A 22 -9.86 -11.19 4.99
C ALA A 22 -10.63 -10.09 5.76
N GLY A 23 -10.11 -8.85 5.82
CA GLY A 23 -10.78 -7.73 6.48
C GLY A 23 -10.33 -7.47 7.92
N ALA A 24 -9.21 -8.04 8.36
CA ALA A 24 -8.52 -7.75 9.63
C ALA A 24 -9.42 -7.84 10.86
N GLN A 25 -10.35 -8.80 10.87
CA GLN A 25 -11.33 -9.03 11.95
C GLN A 25 -12.25 -7.83 12.23
N VAL A 26 -12.34 -6.88 11.29
CA VAL A 26 -13.26 -5.75 11.35
C VAL A 26 -14.65 -6.23 10.93
N GLU A 27 -15.68 -5.73 11.61
CA GLU A 27 -17.07 -6.02 11.24
C GLU A 27 -17.34 -5.59 9.78
N ASN A 28 -17.80 -6.54 8.94
CA ASN A 28 -17.95 -6.37 7.50
C ASN A 28 -16.63 -6.02 6.75
N GLY A 29 -15.47 -6.29 7.35
CA GLY A 29 -14.17 -5.99 6.77
C GLY A 29 -13.94 -6.70 5.42
N ASP A 30 -14.34 -7.96 5.32
CA ASP A 30 -14.24 -8.76 4.09
C ASP A 30 -15.02 -8.12 2.92
N LEU A 31 -16.23 -7.62 3.19
CA LEU A 31 -17.07 -6.94 2.21
C LEU A 31 -16.44 -5.61 1.78
N LEU A 32 -15.89 -4.85 2.73
CA LEU A 32 -15.21 -3.58 2.45
C LEU A 32 -13.94 -3.77 1.63
N VAL A 33 -13.15 -4.81 1.91
CA VAL A 33 -11.97 -5.18 1.11
C VAL A 33 -12.40 -5.52 -0.32
N ARG A 34 -13.36 -6.43 -0.49
CA ARG A 34 -13.87 -6.81 -1.83
C ARG A 34 -14.42 -5.61 -2.62
N TYR A 35 -15.16 -4.73 -1.95
CA TYR A 35 -15.65 -3.49 -2.56
C TYR A 35 -14.50 -2.59 -3.02
N ALA A 36 -13.48 -2.40 -2.19
CA ALA A 36 -12.32 -1.59 -2.52
C ALA A 36 -11.52 -2.18 -3.71
N GLU A 37 -11.24 -3.48 -3.68
CA GLU A 37 -10.54 -4.19 -4.76
C GLU A 37 -11.30 -4.08 -6.08
N SER A 38 -12.60 -4.37 -6.07
CA SER A 38 -13.45 -4.26 -7.25
C SER A 38 -13.47 -2.84 -7.82
N ALA A 39 -13.51 -1.83 -6.96
CA ALA A 39 -13.49 -0.42 -7.35
C ALA A 39 -12.14 0.01 -7.97
N VAL A 40 -11.02 -0.46 -7.41
CA VAL A 40 -9.66 -0.11 -7.87
C VAL A 40 -9.32 -0.84 -9.17
N LEU A 41 -9.61 -2.14 -9.24
CA LEU A 41 -9.26 -3.00 -10.38
C LEU A 41 -10.28 -2.93 -11.52
N GLY A 42 -11.40 -2.24 -11.32
CA GLY A 42 -12.46 -2.09 -12.32
C GLY A 42 -13.18 -3.41 -12.63
N HIS A 43 -13.41 -4.23 -11.60
CA HIS A 43 -14.11 -5.50 -11.75
C HIS A 43 -15.60 -5.30 -12.05
N SER A 44 -16.20 -6.27 -12.76
CA SER A 44 -17.58 -6.19 -13.22
C SER A 44 -18.62 -6.31 -12.09
N ASP A 45 -18.22 -6.80 -10.91
CA ASP A 45 -19.07 -7.00 -9.75
C ASP A 45 -19.23 -5.75 -8.86
N LEU A 46 -18.57 -4.64 -9.19
CA LEU A 46 -18.61 -3.39 -8.41
C LEU A 46 -20.03 -2.89 -8.13
N THR A 47 -20.95 -3.06 -9.09
CA THR A 47 -22.36 -2.63 -8.91
C THR A 47 -23.05 -3.47 -7.84
N ALA A 48 -22.86 -4.79 -7.86
CA ALA A 48 -23.43 -5.70 -6.88
C ALA A 48 -22.84 -5.46 -5.48
N LEU A 49 -21.53 -5.24 -5.38
CA LEU A 49 -20.86 -4.95 -4.11
C LEU A 49 -21.31 -3.60 -3.53
N ARG A 50 -21.56 -2.59 -4.37
CA ARG A 50 -22.12 -1.31 -3.94
C ARG A 50 -23.49 -1.47 -3.29
N GLU A 51 -24.36 -2.26 -3.91
CA GLU A 51 -25.69 -2.58 -3.38
C GLU A 51 -25.57 -3.35 -2.07
N GLU A 52 -24.70 -4.35 -1.99
CA GLU A 52 -24.48 -5.15 -0.78
C GLU A 52 -23.95 -4.31 0.40
N VAL A 53 -23.01 -3.39 0.15
CA VAL A 53 -22.51 -2.45 1.18
C VAL A 53 -23.63 -1.51 1.65
N GLU A 54 -24.45 -0.99 0.74
CA GLU A 54 -25.57 -0.14 1.12
C GLU A 54 -26.63 -0.89 1.94
N ASP A 55 -26.96 -2.12 1.55
CA ASP A 55 -27.97 -2.92 2.23
C ASP A 55 -27.52 -3.33 3.64
N ARG A 56 -26.24 -3.68 3.82
CA ARG A 56 -25.70 -4.13 5.11
C ARG A 56 -25.27 -2.99 6.04
N LEU A 57 -24.62 -1.96 5.51
CA LEU A 57 -24.01 -0.88 6.32
C LEU A 57 -24.74 0.46 6.18
N GLY A 58 -25.66 0.58 5.21
CA GLY A 58 -26.41 1.80 4.95
C GLY A 58 -25.72 2.77 3.99
N ARG A 59 -26.53 3.68 3.41
CA ARG A 59 -26.08 4.68 2.44
C ARG A 59 -24.89 5.52 2.90
N LYS A 60 -24.85 5.91 4.19
CA LYS A 60 -23.76 6.74 4.72
C LYS A 60 -22.43 5.99 4.70
N ALA A 61 -22.43 4.73 5.12
CA ALA A 61 -21.23 3.89 5.11
C ALA A 61 -20.73 3.64 3.68
N LEU A 62 -21.64 3.43 2.72
CA LEU A 62 -21.26 3.33 1.30
C LEU A 62 -20.54 4.60 0.81
N ILE A 63 -21.04 5.79 1.17
CA ILE A 63 -20.41 7.07 0.79
C ILE A 63 -19.01 7.17 1.41
N GLU A 64 -18.85 6.83 2.69
CA GLU A 64 -17.56 6.87 3.39
C GLU A 64 -16.56 5.86 2.81
N ALA A 65 -17.01 4.65 2.48
CA ALA A 65 -16.20 3.64 1.80
C ALA A 65 -15.74 4.13 0.42
N ALA A 66 -16.66 4.66 -0.40
CA ALA A 66 -16.34 5.21 -1.72
C ALA A 66 -15.37 6.40 -1.64
N ALA A 67 -15.55 7.29 -0.67
CA ALA A 67 -14.66 8.42 -0.42
C ALA A 67 -13.25 7.95 -0.02
N THR A 68 -13.17 6.91 0.82
CA THR A 68 -11.91 6.31 1.25
C THR A 68 -11.15 5.72 0.07
N VAL A 69 -11.80 4.85 -0.72
CA VAL A 69 -11.21 4.28 -1.94
C VAL A 69 -10.72 5.38 -2.89
N SER A 70 -11.54 6.41 -3.12
CA SER A 70 -11.21 7.52 -4.02
C SER A 70 -10.01 8.33 -3.52
N ALA A 71 -9.87 8.54 -2.20
CA ALA A 71 -8.77 9.26 -1.62
C ALA A 71 -7.44 8.52 -1.82
N PHE A 72 -7.39 7.21 -1.54
CA PHE A 72 -6.18 6.41 -1.73
C PHE A 72 -5.79 6.28 -3.21
N GLU A 73 -6.75 6.05 -4.10
CA GLU A 73 -6.49 6.05 -5.55
C GLU A 73 -6.01 7.40 -6.07
N GLY A 74 -6.57 8.50 -5.55
CA GLY A 74 -6.13 9.85 -5.89
C GLY A 74 -4.68 10.10 -5.48
N LEU A 75 -4.30 9.68 -4.26
CA LEU A 75 -2.92 9.79 -3.77
C LEU A 75 -1.95 8.95 -4.60
N ASN A 76 -2.32 7.72 -4.96
CA ASN A 76 -1.50 6.86 -5.83
C ASN A 76 -1.21 7.54 -7.17
N ARG A 77 -2.23 8.10 -7.84
CA ARG A 77 -2.04 8.78 -9.13
C ARG A 77 -1.18 10.04 -9.02
N ILE A 78 -1.34 10.81 -7.94
CA ILE A 78 -0.47 11.97 -7.68
C ILE A 78 0.98 11.49 -7.47
N ALA A 79 1.17 10.41 -6.71
CA ALA A 79 2.48 9.82 -6.46
C ALA A 79 3.14 9.31 -7.75
N ASP A 80 2.38 8.67 -8.63
CA ASP A 80 2.87 8.15 -9.91
C ASP A 80 3.35 9.26 -10.84
N VAL A 81 2.64 10.39 -10.86
CA VAL A 81 2.95 11.53 -11.73
C VAL A 81 4.07 12.41 -11.18
N THR A 82 4.10 12.62 -9.86
CA THR A 82 5.11 13.49 -9.21
C THR A 82 6.37 12.73 -8.81
N GLY A 83 6.27 11.41 -8.65
CA GLY A 83 7.28 10.52 -8.08
C GLY A 83 7.55 10.83 -6.62
N ILE A 84 6.97 10.05 -5.71
CA ILE A 84 7.33 10.10 -4.28
C ILE A 84 8.80 9.67 -4.14
N GLN A 85 9.59 10.53 -3.50
CA GLN A 85 10.98 10.22 -3.18
C GLN A 85 11.02 9.21 -2.03
N LEU A 86 11.86 8.18 -2.15
CA LEU A 86 12.27 7.42 -0.97
C LEU A 86 13.20 8.30 -0.13
N ASP A 87 13.13 8.15 1.19
CA ASP A 87 14.16 8.72 2.07
C ASP A 87 15.53 8.10 1.74
N ASP A 88 16.60 8.85 1.98
CA ASP A 88 17.95 8.47 1.53
C ASP A 88 18.36 7.08 2.04
N GLY A 89 18.06 6.75 3.30
CA GLY A 89 18.46 5.46 3.85
C GLY A 89 17.59 4.30 3.37
N LEU A 90 16.28 4.49 3.14
CA LEU A 90 15.46 3.50 2.45
C LEU A 90 15.87 3.34 0.98
N ALA A 91 16.27 4.43 0.32
CA ALA A 91 16.76 4.42 -1.06
C ALA A 91 18.04 3.59 -1.18
N ASP A 92 18.93 3.66 -0.20
CA ASP A 92 20.14 2.84 -0.16
C ASP A 92 19.80 1.40 0.25
N GLU A 93 19.05 1.17 1.34
CA GLU A 93 18.66 -0.17 1.81
C GLU A 93 17.96 -1.04 0.75
N SER A 94 17.14 -0.43 -0.08
CA SER A 94 16.36 -1.15 -1.09
C SER A 94 16.99 -1.16 -2.48
N ALA A 95 18.20 -0.59 -2.66
CA ALA A 95 18.83 -0.43 -3.98
C ALA A 95 18.97 -1.75 -4.75
N ASP A 96 19.47 -2.81 -4.13
CA ASP A 96 19.65 -4.11 -4.78
C ASP A 96 18.33 -4.77 -5.17
N PHE A 97 17.32 -4.69 -4.30
CA PHE A 97 15.99 -5.23 -4.54
C PHE A 97 15.25 -4.48 -5.65
N ARG A 98 15.34 -3.14 -5.68
CA ARG A 98 14.75 -2.33 -6.75
C ARG A 98 15.38 -2.68 -8.10
N THR A 99 16.70 -2.79 -8.15
CA THR A 99 17.41 -3.20 -9.38
C THR A 99 17.02 -4.62 -9.79
N ALA A 100 16.97 -5.57 -8.85
CA ALA A 100 16.60 -6.96 -9.15
C ALA A 100 15.16 -7.11 -9.68
N LEU A 101 14.24 -6.29 -9.20
CA LEU A 101 12.85 -6.25 -9.67
C LEU A 101 12.65 -5.36 -10.92
N GLY A 102 13.69 -4.69 -11.40
CA GLY A 102 13.58 -3.76 -12.53
C GLY A 102 12.80 -2.48 -12.21
N LEU A 103 12.64 -2.13 -10.92
CA LEU A 103 11.88 -0.94 -10.51
C LEU A 103 12.56 0.37 -10.93
N ASP A 104 13.88 0.34 -11.16
CA ASP A 104 14.63 1.49 -11.65
C ASP A 104 14.28 1.88 -13.11
N ALA A 105 13.51 1.03 -13.83
CA ALA A 105 13.08 1.30 -15.20
C ALA A 105 11.83 2.20 -15.30
N TYR A 106 11.10 2.40 -14.19
CA TYR A 106 9.90 3.25 -14.18
C TYR A 106 10.26 4.74 -14.03
N SER A 107 9.45 5.63 -14.59
CA SER A 107 9.70 7.09 -14.59
C SER A 107 9.86 7.67 -13.18
N GLY A 108 9.11 7.15 -12.20
CA GLY A 108 9.17 7.59 -10.81
C GLY A 108 10.52 7.34 -10.13
N ALA A 109 11.34 6.40 -10.62
CA ALA A 109 12.68 6.15 -10.06
C ALA A 109 13.57 7.39 -10.11
N SER A 110 13.39 8.25 -11.13
CA SER A 110 14.14 9.51 -11.27
C SER A 110 13.85 10.53 -10.17
N SER A 111 12.73 10.40 -9.46
CA SER A 111 12.41 11.27 -8.33
C SER A 111 13.18 10.91 -7.07
N THR A 112 13.73 9.71 -6.95
CA THR A 112 14.54 9.30 -5.78
C THR A 112 16.03 9.54 -6.05
N LYS A 113 16.72 10.25 -5.16
CA LYS A 113 18.18 10.34 -5.18
C LYS A 113 18.74 9.09 -4.49
N SER A 114 19.61 8.35 -5.17
CA SER A 114 20.27 7.19 -4.58
C SER A 114 21.70 7.08 -5.10
N GLN A 115 22.60 6.53 -4.28
CA GLN A 115 23.96 6.22 -4.72
C GLN A 115 24.04 4.93 -5.55
N GLY A 116 22.92 4.21 -5.71
CA GLY A 116 22.85 2.96 -6.48
C GLY A 116 23.62 1.81 -5.85
N ARG A 117 23.95 1.90 -4.55
CA ARG A 117 24.66 0.88 -3.79
C ARG A 117 23.95 0.64 -2.46
N PRO A 118 23.75 -0.63 -2.06
CA PRO A 118 23.07 -0.90 -0.81
C PRO A 118 23.92 -0.49 0.40
N GLY A 119 23.38 0.42 1.21
CA GLY A 119 23.88 0.79 2.53
C GLY A 119 23.06 0.08 3.61
N ARG A 120 23.51 -1.09 4.08
CA ARG A 120 22.79 -1.89 5.08
C ARG A 120 23.03 -1.33 6.49
N ALA A 121 22.00 -0.76 7.10
CA ALA A 121 21.88 -0.44 8.50
C ALA A 121 21.85 -1.69 9.38
N GLN A 122 22.43 -1.59 10.58
CA GLN A 122 22.45 -2.69 11.55
C GLN A 122 21.09 -2.88 12.26
N ASN A 123 20.20 -1.89 12.17
CA ASN A 123 18.86 -1.90 12.76
C ASN A 123 17.96 -0.88 12.05
N VAL A 124 16.65 -0.96 12.30
CA VAL A 124 15.64 -0.07 11.70
C VAL A 124 15.93 1.42 11.95
N MET A 125 16.41 1.78 13.14
CA MET A 125 16.74 3.18 13.44
C MET A 125 17.95 3.69 12.65
N GLY A 126 18.82 2.79 12.18
CA GLY A 126 19.95 3.12 11.30
C GLY A 126 19.55 3.33 9.84
N ILE A 127 18.33 2.95 9.45
CA ILE A 127 17.80 3.24 8.11
C ILE A 127 17.46 4.74 7.99
N PHE A 128 17.05 5.39 9.09
CA PHE A 128 16.57 6.78 9.06
C PHE A 128 17.58 7.80 9.60
N ARG A 129 18.85 7.43 9.75
CA ARG A 129 19.94 8.28 10.25
C ARG A 129 21.00 8.48 9.19
#